data_AF-A0A932NUU2-F1
#
_entry.id   AF-A0A932NUU2-F1
#
_cell.length_a   1.000
_cell.length_b   1.000
_cell.length_c   1.000
_cell.angle_alpha   90.00
_cell.angle_beta   90.00
_cell.angle_gamma   90.00
#
_symmetry.space_group_name_H-M   'P 1'
#
loop_
_entity.id
_entity.type
_entity.pdbx_description
1 polymer ?
#
loop_
_entity_poly.entity_id
_entity_poly.type
_entity_poly.pdbx_seq_one_letter_code
_entity_poly.pdbx_strand_id
1 'polypeptide(L)'
;MLSAFFFFSPAILLSGFIFPIANMREVVQWLTYLNPLRYFLVIIRGIFLKGVGPRILWPQMVALAVLGCITLWLASQRFRKTLA
;
A
#
# COMPACT_ATOMS: atom_id res chain seq x y z
N MET A 1 -2.12 20.88 0.13
CA MET A 1 -2.15 20.48 1.55
C MET A 1 -3.44 19.73 1.89
N LEU A 2 -4.63 20.31 1.68
CA LEU A 2 -5.92 19.63 1.94
C LEU A 2 -6.10 18.31 1.16
N SER A 3 -5.72 18.28 -0.11
CA SER A 3 -5.83 17.08 -0.98
C SER A 3 -5.06 15.87 -0.46
N ALA A 4 -3.87 16.09 0.12
CA ALA A 4 -3.08 15.01 0.72
C ALA A 4 -3.79 14.42 1.94
N PHE A 5 -4.41 15.26 2.78
CA PHE A 5 -5.17 14.79 3.94
C PHE A 5 -6.34 13.88 3.55
N PHE A 6 -7.13 14.30 2.55
CA PHE A 6 -8.26 13.49 2.04
C PHE A 6 -7.81 12.16 1.41
N PHE A 7 -6.57 12.07 0.93
CA PHE A 7 -6.00 10.82 0.43
C PHE A 7 -5.44 9.94 1.55
N PHE A 8 -4.64 10.50 2.45
CA PHE A 8 -3.95 9.76 3.50
C PHE A 8 -4.89 9.29 4.63
N SER A 9 -5.88 10.11 5.01
CA SER A 9 -6.83 9.77 6.08
C SER A 9 -7.54 8.43 5.83
N PRO A 10 -8.25 8.22 4.70
CA PRO A 10 -8.88 6.93 4.42
C PRO A 10 -7.83 5.82 4.15
N ALA A 11 -6.67 6.15 3.59
CA ALA A 11 -5.61 5.17 3.37
C ALA A 11 -5.08 4.58 4.69
N ILE A 12 -4.96 5.38 5.76
CA ILE A 12 -4.54 4.89 7.07
C ILE A 12 -5.65 4.03 7.70
N LEU A 13 -6.91 4.42 7.59
CA LEU A 13 -8.05 3.65 8.12
C LEU A 13 -8.16 2.27 7.45
N LEU A 14 -7.94 2.21 6.14
CA LEU A 14 -8.02 0.98 5.33
C LEU A 14 -6.72 0.16 5.32
N SER A 15 -5.64 0.65 5.94
CA SER A 15 -4.34 -0.03 5.91
C SER A 15 -4.29 -1.34 6.71
N GLY A 16 -5.23 -1.55 7.63
CA GLY A 16 -5.10 -2.60 8.64
C GLY A 16 -4.37 -2.17 9.91
N PHE A 17 -4.03 -0.87 10.04
CA PHE A 17 -3.43 -0.29 11.26
C PHE A 17 -4.46 -0.14 12.37
N ILE A 18 -5.50 0.69 12.12
CA ILE A 18 -6.54 1.04 13.10
C ILE A 18 -7.57 -0.08 13.21
N PHE A 19 -8.08 -0.55 12.07
CA PHE A 19 -9.08 -1.62 12.00
C PHE A 19 -8.48 -2.87 11.36
N PRO A 20 -8.65 -4.08 11.94
CA PRO A 20 -8.20 -5.31 11.32
C PRO A 20 -8.88 -5.54 9.97
N ILE A 21 -8.10 -5.86 8.93
CA ILE A 21 -8.63 -6.11 7.57
C ILE A 21 -9.61 -7.30 7.57
N ALA A 22 -9.37 -8.31 8.42
CA ALA A 22 -10.24 -9.47 8.55
C ALA A 22 -11.68 -9.14 9.00
N ASN A 23 -11.87 -8.00 9.68
CA ASN A 23 -13.19 -7.56 10.14
C ASN A 23 -13.91 -6.71 9.10
N MET A 24 -13.25 -6.35 7.99
CA MET A 24 -13.87 -5.58 6.92
C MET A 24 -14.72 -6.50 6.04
N ARG A 25 -15.85 -5.99 5.56
CA ARG A 25 -16.69 -6.68 4.56
C ARG A 25 -15.89 -6.91 3.27
N GLU A 26 -16.13 -8.02 2.58
CA GLU A 26 -15.30 -8.47 1.45
C GLU A 26 -15.02 -7.37 0.42
N VAL A 27 -16.04 -6.61 0.02
CA VAL A 27 -15.92 -5.49 -0.93
C VAL A 27 -14.84 -4.48 -0.53
N VAL A 28 -14.75 -4.16 0.77
CA VAL A 28 -13.77 -3.20 1.29
C VAL A 28 -12.38 -3.84 1.33
N GLN A 29 -12.28 -5.15 1.62
CA GLN A 29 -11.01 -5.87 1.58
C GLN A 29 -10.37 -5.83 0.19
N TRP A 30 -11.18 -5.93 -0.87
CA TRP A 30 -10.68 -5.78 -2.25
C TRP A 30 -10.01 -4.43 -2.48
N LEU A 31 -10.60 -3.35 -1.97
CA LEU A 31 -10.03 -2.00 -2.08
C LEU A 31 -8.69 -1.86 -1.35
N THR A 32 -8.50 -2.57 -0.24
CA THR A 32 -7.23 -2.51 0.52
C THR A 32 -6.03 -3.08 -0.25
N TYR A 33 -6.22 -3.89 -1.29
CA TYR A 33 -5.11 -4.40 -2.11
C TYR A 33 -4.41 -3.30 -2.92
N LEU A 34 -5.12 -2.20 -3.20
CA LEU A 34 -4.55 -1.01 -3.86
C LEU A 34 -3.74 -0.14 -2.90
N ASN A 35 -3.84 -0.38 -1.59
CA ASN A 35 -3.22 0.44 -0.58
C ASN A 35 -1.83 -0.12 -0.20
N PRO A 36 -0.72 0.58 -0.50
CA PRO A 36 0.62 0.11 -0.18
C PRO A 36 0.85 -0.05 1.34
N LEU A 37 0.15 0.73 2.18
CA LEU A 37 0.28 0.65 3.63
C LEU A 37 -0.10 -0.73 4.19
N ARG A 38 -1.02 -1.46 3.52
CA ARG A 38 -1.38 -2.83 3.90
C ARG A 38 -0.17 -3.75 3.91
N TYR A 39 0.59 -3.76 2.81
CA TYR A 39 1.77 -4.63 2.67
C TYR A 39 2.88 -4.20 3.62
N PHE A 40 3.09 -2.90 3.78
CA PHE A 40 4.06 -2.36 4.73
C PHE A 40 3.79 -2.82 6.17
N LEU A 41 2.53 -2.77 6.61
CA LEU A 41 2.16 -3.21 7.96
C LEU A 41 2.31 -4.71 8.16
N VAL A 42 2.07 -5.52 7.13
CA VAL A 42 2.34 -6.97 7.20
C VAL A 42 3.84 -7.23 7.35
N ILE A 43 4.68 -6.49 6.62
CA ILE A 43 6.14 -6.63 6.70
C ILE A 43 6.64 -6.21 8.08
N ILE A 44 6.27 -5.03 8.58
CA ILE A 44 6.77 -4.53 9.86
C ILE A 44 6.30 -5.42 11.02
N ARG A 45 5.03 -5.86 11.01
CA ARG A 45 4.52 -6.81 12.01
C ARG A 45 5.20 -8.17 11.91
N GLY A 46 5.49 -8.64 10.69
CA GLY A 46 6.25 -9.88 10.47
C GLY A 46 7.65 -9.81 11.07
N ILE A 47 8.40 -8.74 10.80
CA ILE A 47 9.76 -8.56 11.29
C ILE A 47 9.76 -8.39 12.82
N PHE A 48 8.96 -7.46 13.35
CA PHE A 48 9.01 -7.10 14.77
C PHE A 48 8.33 -8.11 15.69
N LEU A 49 7.19 -8.71 15.28
CA LEU A 49 6.42 -9.59 16.16
C LEU A 49 6.74 -11.07 15.95
N LYS A 50 7.14 -11.47 14.74
CA LYS A 50 7.36 -12.88 14.40
C LYS A 50 8.81 -13.21 14.07
N GLY A 51 9.69 -12.22 13.94
CA GLY A 51 11.09 -12.43 13.54
C GLY A 51 11.22 -13.16 12.20
N VAL A 52 10.23 -13.05 11.30
CA VAL A 52 10.23 -13.82 10.06
C VAL A 52 11.25 -13.27 9.06
N GLY A 53 11.98 -14.18 8.42
CA GLY A 53 13.00 -13.82 7.44
C GLY A 53 12.45 -13.40 6.07
N PRO A 54 13.32 -12.91 5.16
CA PRO A 54 12.95 -12.41 3.84
C PRO A 54 12.20 -13.42 2.96
N ARG A 55 12.42 -14.72 3.19
CA ARG A 55 11.75 -15.82 2.48
C ARG A 55 10.24 -15.90 2.70
N ILE A 56 9.70 -15.26 3.73
CA ILE A 56 8.25 -15.20 3.99
C ILE A 56 7.66 -13.88 3.51
N LEU A 57 8.49 -12.82 3.49
CA LEU A 57 8.10 -11.45 3.21
C LEU A 57 8.19 -11.06 1.73
N TRP A 58 8.84 -11.89 0.91
CA TRP A 58 9.04 -11.62 -0.52
C TRP A 58 7.74 -11.32 -1.29
N PRO A 59 6.57 -11.98 -1.03
CA PRO A 59 5.36 -11.68 -1.79
C PRO A 59 4.87 -10.25 -1.53
N GLN A 60 4.98 -9.78 -0.28
CA GLN A 60 4.59 -8.42 0.09
C GLN A 60 5.55 -7.39 -0.50
N MET A 61 6.85 -7.71 -0.56
CA MET A 61 7.84 -6.86 -1.22
C MET A 61 7.60 -6.76 -2.72
N VAL A 62 7.29 -7.88 -3.38
CA VAL A 62 6.93 -7.89 -4.81
C VAL A 62 5.66 -7.11 -5.06
N ALA A 63 4.62 -7.27 -4.24
CA ALA A 63 3.38 -6.50 -4.37
C ALA A 63 3.63 -4.98 -4.24
N LEU A 64 4.48 -4.56 -3.30
CA LEU A 64 4.89 -3.16 -3.16
C LEU A 64 5.70 -2.68 -4.36
N ALA A 65 6.62 -3.49 -4.87
CA ALA A 65 7.39 -3.16 -6.07
C ALA A 65 6.48 -2.98 -7.29
N VAL A 66 5.51 -3.88 -7.50
CA VAL A 66 4.53 -3.78 -8.58
C VAL A 66 3.68 -2.52 -8.44
N LEU A 67 3.15 -2.22 -7.26
CA LEU A 67 2.38 -0.99 -7.02
C LEU A 67 3.23 0.27 -7.26
N GLY A 68 4.48 0.26 -6.81
CA GLY A 68 5.45 1.35 -7.04
C GLY A 68 5.73 1.56 -8.52
N CYS A 69 6.02 0.48 -9.25
CA CYS A 69 6.24 0.51 -10.70
C CYS A 69 5.02 1.02 -11.46
N ILE A 70 3.81 0.56 -11.11
CA ILE A 70 2.56 1.04 -11.72
C ILE A 70 2.38 2.54 -11.45
N THR A 71 2.60 2.98 -10.21
CA THR A 71 2.44 4.39 -9.82
C THR A 71 3.46 5.28 -10.54
N LEU A 72 4.72 4.84 -10.61
CA LEU A 72 5.78 5.55 -11.33
C LEU A 72 5.51 5.57 -12.84
N TRP A 73 5.03 4.48 -13.42
CA TRP A 73 4.65 4.41 -14.82
C TRP A 73 3.50 5.35 -15.15
N LEU A 74 2.44 5.36 -14.34
CA LEU A 74 1.33 6.30 -14.46
C LEU A 74 1.78 7.74 -14.30
N ALA A 75 2.66 8.02 -13.33
CA ALA A 75 3.25 9.35 -13.14
C ALA A 75 4.07 9.76 -14.36
N SER A 76 4.91 8.88 -14.91
CA SER A 76 5.72 9.14 -16.09
C SER A 76 4.87 9.42 -17.34
N GLN A 77 3.76 8.70 -17.54
CA GLN A 77 2.81 8.98 -18.61
C GLN A 77 2.05 10.30 -18.40
N ARG A 78 1.76 10.64 -17.13
CA ARG A 78 1.10 11.90 -16.75
C ARG A 78 2.01 13.11 -16.89
N PHE A 79 3.33 12.91 -16.79
CA PHE A 79 4.34 13.89 -17.20
C PHE A 79 4.26 14.06 -18.72
N ARG A 80 3.29 14.87 -19.16
CA ARG A 80 3.35 15.49 -20.48
C ARG A 80 4.67 16.22 -20.53
N LYS A 81 5.45 15.93 -21.57
CA LYS A 81 6.60 16.74 -21.93
C LYS A 81 6.11 18.18 -22.13
N THR A 82 6.17 19.00 -21.09
CA THR A 82 6.35 20.44 -21.26
C THR A 82 7.81 20.63 -21.69
N LEU A 83 8.15 20.08 -22.85
CA LEU A 83 9.29 20.55 -23.60
C LEU A 83 8.82 21.87 -24.19
N ALA A 84 9.33 22.95 -23.60
CA ALA A 84 9.38 24.25 -24.26
C ALA A 84 10.14 24.14 -25.58
#